data_AF-A0A923WX45-F1
#
_entry.id   AF-A0A923WX45-F1
#
_cell.length_a   1.000
_cell.length_b   1.000
_cell.length_c   1.000
_cell.angle_alpha   90.00
_cell.angle_beta   90.00
_cell.angle_gamma   90.00
#
_symmetry.space_group_name_H-M   'P 1'
#
loop_
_entity.id
_entity.type
_entity.pdbx_description
1 polymer ?
#
loop_
_entity_poly.entity_id
_entity_poly.type
_entity_poly.pdbx_seq_one_letter_code
_entity_poly.pdbx_strand_id
1 'polypeptide(L)'
;MERQSEPSHTESEMRQFILQEELIDVTPFSEETRMKIPDQTHAQELLEQPIPLENRIAHLLPYLEPTAEIYSRFVIARKIGSPADWVQKVALRIGIQPITNTLDEEGVESYPPYSLELLQEEWQWYQSYKELDDYLTEYAISQFVARSPQWVRKTAADLEVYPTKAVVFKRFRTVYPKTLIPQLRHLLLVYLPSEDWYITKELEEATGHDWGWVARKLKASGIQSQKRRSALNGGIFDYYPPEALEYLKQLNMDLVEPAGDWLTIQGMADKLGKSYKWVISQLADMQESPELKLSSRARDEEHYPPEVCQKLSEKSATLIEVGDYFAVDTLAKYIGKSGQWVRNRLQYTDAIPEDRVDVTGSVHEYYPPDTIEKLEGLPWDILKTQGRAGWVSVTDIAQQLGHTRSWVKNRLPYVGAVFENKTAIDIPQQNYFPPDIIEKIAALPTDVLKK
;
A
#
# COMPACT_ATOMS: atom_id res chain seq x y z
N MET A 1 -55.31 -10.15 0.34
CA MET A 1 -55.29 -9.54 -1.00
C MET A 1 -54.40 -8.32 -0.92
N GLU A 2 -53.11 -8.51 -1.12
CA GLU A 2 -52.11 -7.44 -1.18
C GLU A 2 -52.08 -6.87 -2.61
N ARG A 3 -52.12 -5.55 -2.73
CA ARG A 3 -51.91 -4.86 -4.00
C ARG A 3 -50.42 -4.63 -4.17
N GLN A 4 -49.84 -5.27 -5.19
CA GLN A 4 -48.50 -4.96 -5.67
C GLN A 4 -48.54 -3.59 -6.37
N SER A 5 -47.63 -2.70 -5.97
CA SER A 5 -47.37 -1.43 -6.64
C SER A 5 -46.40 -1.66 -7.79
N GLU A 6 -46.85 -1.43 -9.02
CA GLU A 6 -45.99 -1.39 -10.20
C GLU A 6 -45.12 -0.12 -10.18
N PRO A 7 -43.84 -0.20 -10.63
CA PRO A 7 -42.97 0.96 -10.74
C PRO A 7 -43.42 1.89 -11.88
N SER A 8 -43.27 3.19 -11.66
CA SER A 8 -43.68 4.25 -12.58
C SER A 8 -42.93 4.20 -13.92
N HIS A 9 -43.68 4.45 -15.00
CA HIS A 9 -43.29 4.41 -16.41
C HIS A 9 -42.06 5.26 -16.81
N THR A 10 -41.59 6.14 -15.92
CA THR A 10 -40.48 7.09 -16.12
C THR A 10 -39.07 6.51 -15.94
N GLU A 11 -38.90 5.38 -15.25
CA GLU A 11 -37.58 4.75 -15.04
C GLU A 11 -37.14 3.82 -16.19
N SER A 12 -38.10 3.34 -16.99
CA SER A 12 -37.86 2.40 -18.08
C SER A 12 -37.42 3.09 -19.39
N GLU A 13 -37.70 4.39 -19.56
CA GLU A 13 -37.32 5.15 -20.77
C GLU A 13 -35.88 5.68 -20.69
N MET A 14 -35.35 5.91 -19.49
CA MET A 14 -33.94 6.30 -19.28
C MET A 14 -32.94 5.15 -19.57
N ARG A 15 -33.36 3.88 -19.47
CA ARG A 15 -32.47 2.73 -19.71
C ARG A 15 -32.40 2.29 -21.17
N GLN A 16 -33.34 2.69 -22.02
CA GLN A 16 -33.32 2.31 -23.46
C GLN A 16 -32.50 3.26 -24.34
N PHE A 17 -32.08 4.43 -23.85
CA PHE A 17 -31.27 5.37 -24.63
C PHE A 17 -29.75 5.10 -24.56
N ILE A 18 -29.30 4.15 -23.74
CA ILE A 18 -27.88 3.79 -23.55
C ILE A 18 -27.34 2.84 -24.64
N LEU A 19 -28.17 2.40 -25.61
CA LEU A 19 -27.78 1.38 -26.60
C LEU A 19 -27.66 1.87 -28.06
N GLN A 20 -27.50 3.18 -28.29
CA GLN A 20 -27.19 3.71 -29.63
C GLN A 20 -25.89 4.54 -29.60
N GLU A 21 -24.76 3.86 -29.40
CA GLU A 21 -23.44 4.37 -29.75
C GLU A 21 -23.20 4.19 -31.25
N GLU A 22 -23.35 5.28 -32.01
CA GLU A 22 -22.46 5.52 -33.15
C GLU A 22 -21.58 6.73 -32.80
N LEU A 23 -20.27 6.46 -32.74
CA LEU A 23 -19.17 7.35 -32.45
C LEU A 23 -19.39 8.81 -32.89
N ILE A 24 -19.57 9.69 -31.90
CA ILE A 24 -19.19 11.10 -32.05
C ILE A 24 -17.67 11.13 -31.89
N ASP A 25 -16.99 11.53 -32.95
CA ASP A 25 -15.54 11.74 -33.02
C ASP A 25 -15.12 12.85 -32.02
N VAL A 26 -14.92 12.44 -30.76
CA VAL A 26 -14.19 13.20 -29.75
C VAL A 26 -12.73 13.25 -30.19
N THR A 27 -12.39 14.19 -31.06
CA THR A 27 -10.98 14.45 -31.37
C THR A 27 -10.30 14.90 -30.08
N PRO A 28 -9.41 14.09 -29.48
CA PRO A 28 -8.64 14.52 -28.32
C PRO A 28 -7.69 15.63 -28.79
N PHE A 29 -7.27 16.50 -27.86
CA PHE A 29 -6.28 17.59 -28.03
C PHE A 29 -5.47 17.57 -29.35
N SER A 30 -5.49 18.68 -30.10
CA SER A 30 -4.80 18.85 -31.39
C SER A 30 -3.41 18.21 -31.43
N GLU A 31 -3.11 17.47 -32.52
CA GLU A 31 -1.85 16.71 -32.72
C GLU A 31 -0.57 17.51 -32.39
N GLU A 32 -0.60 18.83 -32.53
CA GLU A 32 0.52 19.74 -32.23
C GLU A 32 0.97 19.75 -30.76
N THR A 33 0.21 19.14 -29.83
CA THR A 33 0.60 19.01 -28.41
C THR A 33 1.05 17.62 -27.98
N ARG A 34 1.00 16.62 -28.88
CA ARG A 34 1.39 15.23 -28.55
C ARG A 34 2.89 15.02 -28.76
N MET A 35 3.66 14.95 -27.67
CA MET A 35 5.01 14.37 -27.71
C MET A 35 4.93 12.86 -28.02
N LYS A 36 5.92 12.28 -28.70
CA LYS A 36 6.00 10.83 -28.93
C LYS A 36 6.29 10.11 -27.61
N ILE A 37 5.40 9.22 -27.19
CA ILE A 37 5.38 8.60 -25.85
C ILE A 37 5.67 7.08 -25.93
N PRO A 38 6.52 6.51 -25.05
CA PRO A 38 6.59 5.08 -24.73
C PRO A 38 5.48 4.69 -23.72
N ASP A 39 4.98 3.44 -23.75
CA ASP A 39 3.94 2.82 -22.87
C ASP A 39 3.00 3.78 -22.11
N GLN A 40 1.73 3.85 -22.53
CA GLN A 40 0.70 4.76 -21.97
C GLN A 40 0.62 4.68 -20.43
N THR A 41 0.76 5.83 -19.76
CA THR A 41 0.57 5.91 -18.30
C THR A 41 -0.93 5.89 -17.95
N HIS A 42 -1.30 5.40 -16.76
CA HIS A 42 -2.71 5.41 -16.31
C HIS A 42 -3.34 6.81 -16.33
N ALA A 43 -2.56 7.87 -16.09
CA ALA A 43 -3.04 9.24 -16.20
C ALA A 43 -3.40 9.62 -17.65
N GLN A 44 -2.68 9.09 -18.64
CA GLN A 44 -2.99 9.28 -20.06
C GLN A 44 -4.26 8.53 -20.46
N GLU A 45 -4.46 7.31 -19.97
CA GLU A 45 -5.72 6.56 -20.18
C GLU A 45 -6.94 7.36 -19.68
N LEU A 46 -6.82 7.99 -18.51
CA LEU A 46 -7.91 8.80 -17.94
C LEU A 46 -8.20 10.08 -18.74
N LEU A 47 -7.19 10.67 -19.40
CA LEU A 47 -7.39 11.84 -20.27
C LEU A 47 -8.20 11.51 -21.52
N GLU A 48 -8.25 10.24 -21.93
CA GLU A 48 -9.04 9.77 -23.07
C GLU A 48 -10.48 9.43 -22.67
N GLN A 49 -10.78 9.27 -21.37
CA GLN A 49 -12.14 8.98 -20.91
C GLN A 49 -13.03 10.22 -20.98
N PRO A 50 -14.25 10.12 -21.57
CA PRO A 50 -15.22 11.19 -21.48
C PRO A 50 -15.59 11.40 -20.02
N ILE A 51 -15.65 12.66 -19.60
CA ILE A 51 -16.10 13.01 -18.24
C ILE A 51 -17.62 12.82 -18.19
N PRO A 52 -18.15 11.92 -17.34
CA PRO A 52 -19.59 11.75 -17.17
C PRO A 52 -20.25 13.07 -16.76
N LEU A 53 -21.43 13.36 -17.29
CA LEU A 53 -22.15 14.60 -17.00
C LEU A 53 -22.46 14.70 -15.50
N GLU A 54 -22.77 13.57 -14.86
CA GLU A 54 -23.04 13.46 -13.43
C GLU A 54 -21.85 13.96 -12.60
N ASN A 55 -20.62 13.64 -13.01
CA ASN A 55 -19.41 14.08 -12.31
C ASN A 55 -19.20 15.60 -12.41
N ARG A 56 -19.62 16.20 -13.53
CA ARG A 56 -19.59 17.66 -13.72
C ARG A 56 -20.67 18.37 -12.92
N ILE A 57 -21.82 17.73 -12.73
CA ILE A 57 -22.93 18.29 -11.95
C ILE A 57 -22.65 18.17 -10.45
N ALA A 58 -22.06 17.06 -10.01
CA ALA A 58 -21.99 16.74 -8.59
C ALA A 58 -21.20 17.76 -7.74
N HIS A 59 -20.19 18.44 -8.29
CA HIS A 59 -19.51 19.51 -7.54
C HIS A 59 -20.29 20.82 -7.46
N LEU A 60 -21.32 20.99 -8.30
CA LEU A 60 -22.20 22.13 -8.28
C LEU A 60 -23.41 21.93 -7.37
N LEU A 61 -23.88 20.69 -7.18
CA LEU A 61 -25.08 20.38 -6.39
C LEU A 61 -25.14 21.06 -5.01
N PRO A 62 -24.05 21.17 -4.22
CA PRO A 62 -24.09 21.86 -2.93
C PRO A 62 -24.36 23.37 -3.02
N TYR A 63 -24.19 23.98 -4.21
CA TYR A 63 -24.23 25.42 -4.44
C TYR A 63 -25.40 25.88 -5.32
N LEU A 64 -26.15 24.94 -5.91
CA LEU A 64 -27.25 25.26 -6.81
C LEU A 64 -28.59 25.09 -6.12
N GLU A 65 -29.42 26.12 -6.16
CA GLU A 65 -30.86 25.93 -6.03
C GLU A 65 -31.35 25.25 -7.32
N PRO A 66 -32.11 24.15 -7.25
CA PRO A 66 -32.63 23.48 -8.43
C PRO A 66 -33.49 24.45 -9.25
N THR A 67 -32.93 24.99 -10.33
CA THR A 67 -33.71 25.69 -11.35
C THR A 67 -34.26 24.63 -12.29
N ALA A 68 -35.57 24.40 -12.27
CA ALA A 68 -36.24 23.51 -13.23
C ALA A 68 -36.37 24.14 -14.63
N GLU A 69 -35.66 25.24 -14.88
CA GLU A 69 -35.82 26.05 -16.08
C GLU A 69 -34.99 25.49 -17.24
N ILE A 70 -35.66 25.39 -18.39
CA ILE A 70 -35.07 25.03 -19.67
C ILE A 70 -34.82 26.34 -20.43
N TYR A 71 -33.62 26.51 -20.97
CA TYR A 71 -33.24 27.72 -21.71
C TYR A 71 -32.77 27.39 -23.12
N SER A 72 -33.12 28.24 -24.09
CA SER A 72 -32.52 28.17 -25.43
C SER A 72 -31.05 28.60 -25.40
N ARG A 73 -30.26 28.15 -26.39
CA ARG A 73 -28.83 28.56 -26.49
C ARG A 73 -28.65 30.08 -26.48
N PHE A 74 -29.56 30.83 -27.07
CA PHE A 74 -29.49 32.29 -27.15
C PHE A 74 -29.75 32.95 -25.79
N VAL A 75 -30.65 32.39 -24.99
CA VAL A 75 -30.92 32.87 -23.63
C VAL A 75 -29.72 32.58 -22.74
N ILE A 76 -29.16 31.36 -22.79
CA ILE A 76 -27.96 30.99 -22.04
C ILE A 76 -26.80 31.91 -22.41
N ALA A 77 -26.50 32.06 -23.71
CA ALA A 77 -25.43 32.91 -24.22
C ALA A 77 -25.54 34.36 -23.73
N ARG A 78 -26.75 34.92 -23.75
CA ARG A 78 -27.02 36.26 -23.21
C ARG A 78 -26.80 36.33 -21.70
N LYS A 79 -27.26 35.34 -20.94
CA LYS A 79 -27.13 35.32 -19.47
C LYS A 79 -25.67 35.23 -19.02
N ILE A 80 -24.87 34.39 -19.68
CA ILE A 80 -23.46 34.18 -19.29
C ILE A 80 -22.48 35.14 -19.99
N GLY A 81 -22.95 35.92 -20.97
CA GLY A 81 -22.12 36.85 -21.73
C GLY A 81 -21.16 36.15 -22.70
N SER A 82 -21.61 35.07 -23.34
CA SER A 82 -20.82 34.30 -24.31
C SER A 82 -21.46 34.30 -25.71
N PRO A 83 -20.72 33.91 -26.77
CA PRO A 83 -21.31 33.65 -28.09
C PRO A 83 -22.23 32.41 -28.09
N ALA A 84 -23.34 32.46 -28.82
CA ALA A 84 -24.26 31.31 -28.93
C ALA A 84 -23.59 30.04 -29.49
N ASP A 85 -22.69 30.20 -30.48
CA ASP A 85 -21.92 29.08 -31.03
C ASP A 85 -20.98 28.43 -29.99
N TRP A 86 -20.50 29.22 -29.02
CA TRP A 86 -19.70 28.69 -27.91
C TRP A 86 -20.55 27.81 -27.01
N VAL A 87 -21.77 28.26 -26.66
CA VAL A 87 -22.73 27.48 -25.87
C VAL A 87 -23.01 26.14 -26.52
N GLN A 88 -23.35 26.12 -27.81
CA GLN A 88 -23.64 24.87 -28.52
C GLN A 88 -22.43 23.92 -28.54
N LYS A 89 -21.25 24.42 -28.91
CA LYS A 89 -20.02 23.61 -28.98
C LYS A 89 -19.62 23.05 -27.61
N VAL A 90 -19.69 23.86 -26.57
CA VAL A 90 -19.28 23.44 -25.23
C VAL A 90 -20.30 22.51 -24.60
N ALA A 91 -21.60 22.76 -24.78
CA ALA A 91 -22.65 21.87 -24.32
C ALA A 91 -22.48 20.45 -24.88
N LEU A 92 -22.31 20.32 -26.21
CA LEU A 92 -22.04 19.04 -26.84
C LEU A 92 -20.75 18.38 -26.31
N ARG A 93 -19.67 19.16 -26.17
CA ARG A 93 -18.38 18.65 -25.65
C ARG A 93 -18.48 18.12 -24.21
N ILE A 94 -19.33 18.71 -23.38
CA ILE A 94 -19.50 18.28 -21.98
C ILE A 94 -20.68 17.31 -21.80
N GLY A 95 -21.24 16.80 -22.91
CA GLY A 95 -22.28 15.77 -22.91
C GLY A 95 -23.70 16.29 -22.68
N ILE A 96 -23.93 17.60 -22.72
CA ILE A 96 -25.28 18.17 -22.63
C ILE A 96 -25.92 18.14 -24.02
N GLN A 97 -26.90 17.26 -24.21
CA GLN A 97 -27.67 17.15 -25.44
C GLN A 97 -28.79 18.20 -25.47
N PRO A 98 -28.97 18.95 -26.57
CA PRO A 98 -30.11 19.85 -26.70
C PRO A 98 -31.41 19.04 -26.83
N ILE A 99 -32.46 19.52 -26.17
CA ILE A 99 -33.82 19.01 -26.28
C ILE A 99 -34.53 19.83 -27.36
N THR A 100 -35.16 19.13 -28.32
CA THR A 100 -36.02 19.78 -29.30
C THR A 100 -37.38 20.02 -28.66
N ASN A 101 -37.71 21.28 -28.35
CA ASN A 101 -39.03 21.60 -27.82
C ASN A 101 -40.04 21.60 -28.96
N THR A 102 -40.90 20.58 -29.03
CA THR A 102 -41.92 20.46 -30.09
C THR A 102 -43.01 21.54 -30.00
N LEU A 103 -43.04 22.32 -28.92
CA LEU A 103 -44.02 23.38 -28.70
C LEU A 103 -43.61 24.73 -29.29
N ASP A 104 -42.34 24.92 -29.63
CA ASP A 104 -41.86 26.15 -30.28
C ASP A 104 -41.84 25.93 -31.80
N GLU A 105 -42.70 26.65 -32.54
CA GLU A 105 -42.87 26.55 -34.00
C GLU A 105 -41.56 26.80 -34.79
N GLU A 106 -40.53 27.36 -34.15
CA GLU A 106 -39.24 27.69 -34.74
C GLU A 106 -38.15 26.62 -34.53
N GLY A 107 -38.45 25.49 -33.86
CA GLY A 107 -37.48 24.40 -33.66
C GLY A 107 -36.25 24.82 -32.87
N VAL A 108 -36.40 25.73 -31.90
CA VAL A 108 -35.28 26.29 -31.14
C VAL A 108 -34.73 25.26 -30.16
N GLU A 109 -33.47 24.87 -30.35
CA GLU A 109 -32.72 24.01 -29.42
C GLU A 109 -32.71 24.62 -28.01
N SER A 110 -33.26 23.86 -27.07
CA SER A 110 -33.26 24.20 -25.65
C SER A 110 -32.46 23.19 -24.85
N TYR A 111 -31.98 23.56 -23.67
CA TYR A 111 -31.05 22.73 -22.89
C TYR A 111 -31.70 22.29 -21.58
N PRO A 112 -31.43 21.07 -21.09
CA PRO A 112 -32.02 20.55 -19.86
C PRO A 112 -31.72 21.43 -18.63
N PRO A 113 -32.45 21.24 -17.51
CA PRO A 113 -32.12 21.86 -16.24
C PRO A 113 -30.63 21.74 -15.88
N TYR A 114 -30.09 22.72 -15.16
CA TYR A 114 -28.66 22.87 -14.79
C TYR A 114 -27.69 23.21 -15.92
N SER A 115 -28.14 23.26 -17.18
CA SER A 115 -27.27 23.58 -18.30
C SER A 115 -26.72 25.01 -18.23
N LEU A 116 -27.51 25.96 -17.73
CA LEU A 116 -27.08 27.36 -17.58
C LEU A 116 -25.90 27.45 -16.60
N GLU A 117 -26.03 26.81 -15.44
CA GLU A 117 -25.07 26.85 -14.35
C GLU A 117 -23.75 26.16 -14.73
N LEU A 118 -23.83 24.97 -15.35
CA LEU A 118 -22.67 24.26 -15.90
C LEU A 118 -21.94 25.09 -16.95
N LEU A 119 -22.68 25.66 -17.92
CA LEU A 119 -22.09 26.46 -18.99
C LEU A 119 -21.55 27.79 -18.48
N GLN A 120 -22.15 28.36 -17.44
CA GLN A 120 -21.65 29.55 -16.76
C GLN A 120 -20.31 29.27 -16.07
N GLU A 121 -20.19 28.16 -15.34
CA GLU A 121 -18.93 27.75 -14.71
C GLU A 121 -17.84 27.51 -15.77
N GLU A 122 -18.16 26.75 -16.83
CA GLU A 122 -17.22 26.50 -17.92
C GLU A 122 -16.78 27.79 -18.61
N TRP A 123 -17.68 28.78 -18.74
CA TRP A 123 -17.36 30.07 -19.32
C TRP A 123 -16.45 30.90 -18.42
N GLN A 124 -16.78 30.99 -17.13
CA GLN A 124 -15.95 31.69 -16.14
C GLN A 124 -14.55 31.07 -16.08
N TRP A 125 -14.47 29.75 -16.01
CA TRP A 125 -13.21 29.03 -16.02
C TRP A 125 -12.41 29.30 -17.30
N TYR A 126 -13.06 29.27 -18.47
CA TYR A 126 -12.43 29.56 -19.76
C TYR A 126 -11.87 30.98 -19.83
N GLN A 127 -12.61 31.98 -19.33
CA GLN A 127 -12.13 33.36 -19.27
C GLN A 127 -10.91 33.48 -18.35
N SER A 128 -10.98 32.94 -17.14
CA SER A 128 -9.85 32.94 -16.21
C SER A 128 -8.63 32.21 -16.77
N TYR A 129 -8.84 31.08 -17.47
CA TYR A 129 -7.76 30.33 -18.11
C TYR A 129 -7.06 31.14 -19.22
N LYS A 130 -7.82 31.89 -20.02
CA LYS A 130 -7.30 32.69 -21.14
C LYS A 130 -6.39 33.82 -20.68
N GLU A 131 -6.64 34.37 -19.50
CA GLU A 131 -5.86 35.46 -18.90
C GLU A 131 -4.53 35.01 -18.27
N LEU A 132 -4.30 33.69 -18.15
CA LEU A 132 -3.08 33.16 -17.56
C LEU A 132 -1.87 33.25 -18.50
N ASP A 133 -0.71 33.52 -17.89
CA ASP A 133 0.60 33.40 -18.54
C ASP A 133 0.85 31.99 -19.08
N ASP A 134 1.63 31.88 -20.16
CA ASP A 134 1.96 30.59 -20.79
C ASP A 134 2.71 29.63 -19.86
N TYR A 135 3.43 30.19 -18.88
CA TYR A 135 4.18 29.43 -17.89
C TYR A 135 3.82 29.89 -16.48
N LEU A 136 3.44 28.93 -15.64
CA LEU A 136 2.93 29.18 -14.30
C LEU A 136 3.76 28.42 -13.27
N THR A 137 3.96 29.02 -12.10
CA THR A 137 4.56 28.30 -10.97
C THR A 137 3.63 27.19 -10.50
N GLU A 138 4.19 26.15 -9.88
CA GLU A 138 3.42 25.07 -9.23
C GLU A 138 2.33 25.62 -8.31
N TYR A 139 2.62 26.67 -7.54
CA TYR A 139 1.68 27.34 -6.64
C TYR A 139 0.53 28.02 -7.40
N ALA A 140 0.81 28.74 -8.49
CA ALA A 140 -0.23 29.40 -9.28
C ALA A 140 -1.19 28.37 -9.92
N ILE A 141 -0.66 27.27 -10.46
CA ILE A 141 -1.48 26.16 -10.95
C ILE A 141 -2.30 25.56 -9.81
N SER A 142 -1.70 25.36 -8.64
CA SER A 142 -2.37 24.81 -7.46
C SER A 142 -3.56 25.66 -7.01
N GLN A 143 -3.44 26.99 -7.04
CA GLN A 143 -4.57 27.88 -6.75
C GLN A 143 -5.66 27.73 -7.81
N PHE A 144 -5.30 27.66 -9.08
CA PHE A 144 -6.25 27.60 -10.19
C PHE A 144 -7.06 26.30 -10.22
N VAL A 145 -6.44 25.16 -9.92
CA VAL A 145 -7.14 23.85 -9.86
C VAL A 145 -7.60 23.49 -8.44
N ALA A 146 -7.46 24.42 -7.49
CA ALA A 146 -7.79 24.25 -6.07
C ALA A 146 -7.15 22.99 -5.44
N ARG A 147 -5.86 22.75 -5.67
CA ARG A 147 -5.10 21.62 -5.12
C ARG A 147 -3.79 22.05 -4.47
N SER A 148 -3.19 21.12 -3.71
CA SER A 148 -1.88 21.36 -3.11
C SER A 148 -0.79 21.40 -4.19
N PRO A 149 0.28 22.18 -4.00
CA PRO A 149 1.42 22.19 -4.91
C PRO A 149 2.04 20.79 -5.10
N GLN A 150 2.14 20.01 -4.01
CA GLN A 150 2.65 18.63 -4.05
C GLN A 150 1.83 17.73 -4.99
N TRP A 151 0.50 17.87 -4.97
CA TRP A 151 -0.38 17.12 -5.88
C TRP A 151 -0.14 17.52 -7.34
N VAL A 152 -0.02 18.82 -7.62
CA VAL A 152 0.29 19.33 -8.97
C VAL A 152 1.61 18.75 -9.47
N ARG A 153 2.67 18.78 -8.65
CA ARG A 153 3.98 18.25 -9.01
C ARG A 153 3.94 16.75 -9.32
N LYS A 154 3.30 15.97 -8.45
CA LYS A 154 3.18 14.51 -8.61
C LYS A 154 2.40 14.19 -9.90
N THR A 155 1.22 14.79 -10.06
CA THR A 155 0.35 14.52 -11.21
C THR A 155 0.97 15.01 -12.51
N ALA A 156 1.70 16.12 -12.50
CA ALA A 156 2.46 16.58 -13.67
C ALA A 156 3.54 15.56 -14.07
N ALA A 157 4.24 14.96 -13.11
CA ALA A 157 5.21 13.91 -13.38
C ALA A 157 4.54 12.64 -13.94
N ASP A 158 3.37 12.25 -13.41
CA ASP A 158 2.58 11.10 -13.90
C ASP A 158 2.05 11.33 -15.34
N LEU A 159 1.84 12.60 -15.72
CA LEU A 159 1.50 13.06 -17.07
C LEU A 159 2.72 13.31 -17.97
N GLU A 160 3.94 13.03 -17.49
CA GLU A 160 5.20 13.31 -18.18
C GLU A 160 5.41 14.79 -18.54
N VAL A 161 4.75 15.69 -17.83
CA VAL A 161 4.91 17.15 -17.96
C VAL A 161 5.95 17.61 -16.95
N TYR A 162 7.21 17.66 -17.39
CA TYR A 162 8.32 18.11 -16.54
C TYR A 162 8.39 19.63 -16.45
N PRO A 163 8.73 20.19 -15.28
CA PRO A 163 8.86 21.63 -15.15
C PRO A 163 10.13 22.16 -15.83
N THR A 164 10.07 23.41 -16.25
CA THR A 164 11.21 24.17 -16.78
C THR A 164 11.65 25.25 -15.79
N LYS A 165 12.88 25.74 -15.93
CA LYS A 165 13.37 26.87 -15.14
C LYS A 165 13.11 28.17 -15.91
N ALA A 166 12.36 29.09 -15.31
CA ALA A 166 12.13 30.42 -15.85
C ALA A 166 12.45 31.51 -14.82
N VAL A 167 12.80 32.70 -15.31
CA VAL A 167 12.98 33.87 -14.44
C VAL A 167 11.62 34.51 -14.21
N VAL A 168 11.11 34.39 -12.98
CA VAL A 168 9.84 35.00 -12.56
C VAL A 168 10.15 35.97 -11.43
N PHE A 169 9.79 37.25 -11.60
CA PHE A 169 10.14 38.34 -10.66
C PHE A 169 11.63 38.37 -10.27
N LYS A 170 12.53 38.29 -11.27
CA LYS A 170 14.00 38.29 -11.09
C LYS A 170 14.56 37.11 -10.27
N ARG A 171 13.79 36.05 -10.02
CA ARG A 171 14.26 34.82 -9.38
C ARG A 171 14.01 33.63 -10.29
N PHE A 172 14.94 32.68 -10.30
CA PHE A 172 14.71 31.40 -10.97
C PHE A 172 13.63 30.63 -10.22
N ARG A 173 12.56 30.26 -10.93
CA ARG A 173 11.46 29.44 -10.43
C ARG A 173 11.25 28.26 -11.36
N THR A 174 10.77 27.17 -10.77
CA THR A 174 10.28 26.00 -11.46
C THR A 174 8.86 26.31 -11.95
N VAL A 175 8.64 26.26 -13.26
CA VAL A 175 7.36 26.59 -13.91
C VAL A 175 6.91 25.45 -14.81
N TYR A 176 5.60 25.35 -15.01
CA TYR A 176 4.95 24.39 -15.89
C TYR A 176 4.20 25.14 -16.99
N PRO A 177 4.00 24.53 -18.17
CA PRO A 177 3.17 25.11 -19.21
C PRO A 177 1.71 25.18 -18.76
N LYS A 178 0.98 26.24 -19.13
CA LYS A 178 -0.45 26.37 -18.79
C LYS A 178 -1.33 25.28 -19.41
N THR A 179 -0.85 24.57 -20.44
CA THR A 179 -1.53 23.40 -21.03
C THR A 179 -1.68 22.23 -20.06
N LEU A 180 -0.94 22.23 -18.94
CA LEU A 180 -1.12 21.28 -17.84
C LEU A 180 -2.47 21.47 -17.13
N ILE A 181 -2.97 22.71 -17.01
CA ILE A 181 -4.19 23.01 -16.25
C ILE A 181 -5.43 22.27 -16.77
N PRO A 182 -5.75 22.28 -18.08
CA PRO A 182 -6.87 21.51 -18.61
C PRO A 182 -6.76 20.00 -18.33
N GLN A 183 -5.56 19.43 -18.39
CA GLN A 183 -5.31 18.01 -18.10
C GLN A 183 -5.58 17.70 -16.62
N LEU A 184 -5.06 18.55 -15.72
CA LEU A 184 -5.32 18.41 -14.29
C LEU A 184 -6.82 18.56 -13.97
N ARG A 185 -7.51 19.52 -14.58
CA ARG A 185 -8.96 19.68 -14.42
C ARG A 185 -9.71 18.45 -14.92
N HIS A 186 -9.30 17.88 -16.06
CA HIS A 186 -9.90 16.66 -16.59
C HIS A 186 -9.77 15.52 -15.60
N LEU A 187 -8.55 15.25 -15.11
CA LEU A 187 -8.32 14.22 -14.09
C LEU A 187 -9.17 14.46 -12.84
N LEU A 188 -9.35 15.71 -12.41
CA LEU A 188 -10.22 16.00 -11.26
C LEU A 188 -11.69 15.68 -11.54
N LEU A 189 -12.17 15.85 -12.77
CA LEU A 189 -13.59 15.64 -13.11
C LEU A 189 -13.88 14.19 -13.49
N VAL A 190 -12.88 13.39 -13.90
CA VAL A 190 -13.08 11.97 -14.21
C VAL A 190 -13.45 11.14 -12.97
N TYR A 191 -12.93 11.51 -11.78
CA TYR A 191 -13.27 10.79 -10.55
C TYR A 191 -14.57 11.31 -9.93
N LEU A 192 -15.47 10.36 -9.59
CA LEU A 192 -16.67 10.62 -8.81
C LEU A 192 -16.32 11.26 -7.45
N PRO A 193 -17.15 12.18 -6.94
CA PRO A 193 -16.98 12.69 -5.59
C PRO A 193 -17.16 11.58 -4.54
N SER A 194 -16.56 11.79 -3.38
CA SER A 194 -16.60 10.83 -2.28
C SER A 194 -17.98 10.69 -1.66
N GLU A 195 -18.75 11.77 -1.54
CA GLU A 195 -20.09 11.80 -0.92
C GLU A 195 -20.24 10.80 0.26
N ASP A 196 -21.31 10.00 0.29
CA ASP A 196 -21.61 9.03 1.35
C ASP A 196 -20.63 7.84 1.43
N TRP A 197 -19.53 7.86 0.67
CA TRP A 197 -18.51 6.82 0.69
C TRP A 197 -17.45 7.12 1.75
N TYR A 198 -16.88 6.06 2.29
CA TYR A 198 -15.94 6.13 3.40
C TYR A 198 -14.53 5.77 2.97
N ILE A 199 -13.52 6.55 3.38
CA ILE A 199 -12.14 6.05 3.37
C ILE A 199 -11.95 5.04 4.50
N THR A 200 -10.92 4.19 4.40
CA THR A 200 -10.63 3.18 5.44
C THR A 200 -10.53 3.80 6.84
N LYS A 201 -9.94 4.99 6.97
CA LYS A 201 -9.81 5.69 8.25
C LYS A 201 -11.17 6.04 8.88
N GLU A 202 -12.16 6.46 8.07
CA GLU A 202 -13.50 6.76 8.56
C GLU A 202 -14.23 5.48 8.99
N LEU A 203 -14.00 4.37 8.28
CA LEU A 203 -14.50 3.05 8.69
C LEU A 203 -13.86 2.59 10.01
N GLU A 204 -12.56 2.80 10.21
CA GLU A 204 -11.87 2.51 11.48
C GLU A 204 -12.48 3.31 12.64
N GLU A 205 -12.65 4.62 12.45
CA GLU A 205 -13.26 5.51 13.46
C GLU A 205 -14.71 5.13 13.76
N ALA A 206 -15.50 4.75 12.74
CA ALA A 206 -16.90 4.40 12.89
C ALA A 206 -17.13 3.00 13.50
N THR A 207 -16.19 2.07 13.30
CA THR A 207 -16.31 0.69 13.80
C THR A 207 -15.54 0.46 15.10
N GLY A 208 -14.55 1.30 15.41
CA GLY A 208 -13.64 1.13 16.55
C GLY A 208 -12.54 0.09 16.31
N HIS A 209 -12.40 -0.44 15.10
CA HIS A 209 -11.39 -1.43 14.74
C HIS A 209 -10.26 -0.83 13.92
N ASP A 210 -9.08 -1.46 13.96
CA ASP A 210 -7.92 -1.00 13.19
C ASP A 210 -8.00 -1.31 11.70
N TRP A 211 -7.18 -0.60 10.92
CA TRP A 211 -7.03 -0.75 9.47
C TRP A 211 -6.96 -2.20 8.98
N GLY A 212 -6.18 -3.05 9.68
CA GLY A 212 -5.93 -4.42 9.27
C GLY A 212 -7.17 -5.28 9.41
N TRP A 213 -7.98 -5.05 10.45
CA TRP A 213 -9.28 -5.69 10.60
C TRP A 213 -10.24 -5.26 9.47
N VAL A 214 -10.40 -3.95 9.27
CA VAL A 214 -11.30 -3.39 8.24
C VAL A 214 -10.94 -3.93 6.85
N ALA A 215 -9.66 -3.86 6.47
CA ALA A 215 -9.19 -4.33 5.17
C ALA A 215 -9.42 -5.84 4.97
N ARG A 216 -9.19 -6.68 6.01
CA ARG A 216 -9.45 -8.12 5.92
C ARG A 216 -10.94 -8.42 5.75
N LYS A 217 -11.82 -7.76 6.51
CA LYS A 217 -13.27 -8.01 6.46
C LYS A 217 -13.87 -7.56 5.13
N LEU A 218 -13.52 -6.38 4.63
CA LEU A 218 -13.98 -5.89 3.32
C LEU A 218 -13.49 -6.78 2.17
N LYS A 219 -12.23 -7.24 2.25
CA LYS A 219 -11.70 -8.20 1.27
C LYS A 219 -12.43 -9.54 1.32
N ALA A 220 -12.73 -10.05 2.52
CA ALA A 220 -13.44 -11.32 2.70
C ALA A 220 -14.90 -11.25 2.23
N SER A 221 -15.56 -10.11 2.34
CA SER A 221 -16.92 -9.90 1.83
C SER A 221 -16.98 -9.61 0.33
N GLY A 222 -15.84 -9.36 -0.32
CA GLY A 222 -15.78 -8.98 -1.72
C GLY A 222 -16.20 -7.54 -1.99
N ILE A 223 -16.35 -6.70 -0.96
CA ILE A 223 -16.65 -5.28 -1.11
C ILE A 223 -15.39 -4.57 -1.62
N GLN A 224 -15.45 -4.07 -2.85
CA GLN A 224 -14.34 -3.40 -3.51
C GLN A 224 -14.38 -1.89 -3.26
N SER A 225 -13.21 -1.30 -3.06
CA SER A 225 -13.07 0.15 -3.08
C SER A 225 -13.11 0.70 -4.51
N GLN A 226 -13.48 1.96 -4.66
CA GLN A 226 -13.37 2.73 -5.89
C GLN A 226 -12.51 3.98 -5.67
N LYS A 227 -11.71 4.34 -6.67
CA LYS A 227 -11.01 5.63 -6.67
C LYS A 227 -12.05 6.75 -6.78
N ARG A 228 -12.15 7.58 -5.74
CA ARG A 228 -13.04 8.75 -5.69
C ARG A 228 -12.30 9.98 -5.19
N ARG A 229 -12.84 11.13 -5.53
CA ARG A 229 -12.32 12.45 -5.18
C ARG A 229 -12.98 12.93 -3.88
N SER A 230 -12.17 13.20 -2.86
CA SER A 230 -12.63 13.80 -1.61
C SER A 230 -13.40 15.10 -1.86
N ALA A 231 -14.60 15.22 -1.29
CA ALA A 231 -15.37 16.47 -1.35
C ALA A 231 -14.67 17.62 -0.59
N LEU A 232 -13.86 17.32 0.43
CA LEU A 232 -13.22 18.31 1.29
C LEU A 232 -11.95 18.92 0.71
N ASN A 233 -11.05 18.08 0.19
CA ASN A 233 -9.73 18.52 -0.28
C ASN A 233 -9.45 18.11 -1.74
N GLY A 234 -10.35 17.34 -2.35
CA GLY A 234 -10.23 16.92 -3.72
C GLY A 234 -9.11 15.94 -4.04
N GLY A 235 -8.48 15.37 -3.01
CA GLY A 235 -7.55 14.25 -3.13
C GLY A 235 -8.28 12.99 -3.60
N ILE A 236 -7.58 12.13 -4.32
CA ILE A 236 -8.13 10.87 -4.83
C ILE A 236 -7.71 9.75 -3.88
N PHE A 237 -8.68 9.05 -3.30
CA PHE A 237 -8.47 7.95 -2.36
C PHE A 237 -9.27 6.72 -2.76
N ASP A 238 -8.96 5.58 -2.15
CA ASP A 238 -9.81 4.40 -2.20
C ASP A 238 -10.95 4.57 -1.21
N TYR A 239 -12.15 4.76 -1.76
CA TYR A 239 -13.38 4.93 -1.01
C TYR A 239 -14.20 3.64 -1.08
N TYR A 240 -14.91 3.33 0.00
CA TYR A 240 -15.80 2.19 0.11
C TYR A 240 -17.25 2.66 0.16
N PRO A 241 -18.18 1.91 -0.46
CA PRO A 241 -19.56 2.33 -0.53
C PRO A 241 -20.25 2.26 0.84
N PRO A 242 -21.40 2.92 1.04
CA PRO A 242 -22.09 2.97 2.33
C PRO A 242 -22.39 1.59 2.94
N GLU A 243 -22.72 0.60 2.10
CA GLU A 243 -22.94 -0.79 2.52
C GLU A 243 -21.71 -1.44 3.18
N ALA A 244 -20.50 -0.92 2.93
CA ALA A 244 -19.29 -1.36 3.61
C ALA A 244 -19.37 -1.06 5.11
N LEU A 245 -19.82 0.14 5.49
CA LEU A 245 -19.95 0.52 6.89
C LEU A 245 -21.03 -0.32 7.59
N GLU A 246 -22.18 -0.51 6.94
CA GLU A 246 -23.28 -1.30 7.49
C GLU A 246 -22.89 -2.77 7.66
N TYR A 247 -22.18 -3.35 6.70
CA TYR A 247 -21.61 -4.69 6.82
C TYR A 247 -20.66 -4.81 8.02
N LEU A 248 -19.74 -3.85 8.19
CA LEU A 248 -18.80 -3.89 9.30
C LEU A 248 -19.48 -3.69 10.65
N LYS A 249 -20.53 -2.85 10.74
CA LYS A 249 -21.34 -2.71 11.95
C LYS A 249 -22.09 -4.00 12.31
N GLN A 250 -22.60 -4.72 11.32
CA GLN A 250 -23.26 -6.02 11.56
C GLN A 250 -22.28 -7.05 12.13
N LEU A 251 -21.07 -7.14 11.56
CA LEU A 251 -20.01 -7.97 12.14
C LEU A 251 -19.64 -7.56 13.57
N ASN A 252 -19.76 -6.27 13.89
CA ASN A 252 -19.53 -5.74 15.23
C ASN A 252 -20.67 -6.09 16.20
N MET A 253 -21.87 -6.42 15.72
CA MET A 253 -22.95 -6.92 16.58
C MET A 253 -22.80 -8.40 16.90
N ASP A 254 -22.17 -9.16 15.99
CA ASP A 254 -21.80 -10.56 16.19
C ASP A 254 -20.49 -10.73 17.00
N LEU A 255 -20.15 -9.71 17.80
CA LEU A 255 -18.81 -9.52 18.35
C LEU A 255 -18.32 -10.70 19.19
N VAL A 256 -17.11 -11.10 18.84
CA VAL A 256 -16.17 -11.89 19.63
C VAL A 256 -16.17 -11.42 21.08
N GLU A 257 -16.35 -12.35 22.02
CA GLU A 257 -16.37 -12.03 23.46
C GLU A 257 -15.10 -11.24 23.88
N PRO A 258 -15.24 -10.24 24.77
CA PRO A 258 -14.09 -9.56 25.33
C PRO A 258 -13.16 -10.58 26.01
N ALA A 259 -11.85 -10.38 25.90
CA ALA A 259 -10.87 -11.32 26.43
C ALA A 259 -11.07 -11.63 27.93
N GLY A 260 -11.57 -10.67 28.71
CA GLY A 260 -11.74 -10.84 30.16
C GLY A 260 -10.42 -11.22 30.82
N ASP A 261 -10.39 -12.40 31.47
CA ASP A 261 -9.19 -12.95 32.12
C ASP A 261 -8.30 -13.78 31.17
N TRP A 262 -8.69 -13.93 29.91
CA TRP A 262 -7.90 -14.63 28.91
C TRP A 262 -6.69 -13.79 28.50
N LEU A 263 -5.58 -14.45 28.21
CA LEU A 263 -4.29 -13.81 27.98
C LEU A 263 -3.72 -14.20 26.63
N THR A 264 -3.19 -13.23 25.90
CA THR A 264 -2.33 -13.52 24.75
C THR A 264 -1.02 -14.16 25.21
N ILE A 265 -0.25 -14.72 24.26
CA ILE A 265 1.09 -15.26 24.56
C ILE A 265 1.98 -14.22 25.24
N GLN A 266 1.92 -12.96 24.79
CA GLN A 266 2.67 -11.87 25.43
C GLN A 266 2.12 -11.57 26.84
N GLY A 267 0.80 -11.53 27.03
CA GLY A 267 0.20 -11.33 28.35
C GLY A 267 0.56 -12.44 29.35
N MET A 268 0.62 -13.70 28.90
CA MET A 268 1.12 -14.81 29.71
C MET A 268 2.60 -14.66 30.03
N ALA A 269 3.43 -14.29 29.05
CA ALA A 269 4.86 -14.06 29.25
C ALA A 269 5.12 -13.00 30.32
N ASP A 270 4.43 -11.86 30.21
CA ASP A 270 4.53 -10.77 31.18
C ASP A 270 4.04 -11.19 32.57
N LYS A 271 2.90 -11.90 32.66
CA LYS A 271 2.31 -12.36 33.93
C LYS A 271 3.18 -13.40 34.65
N LEU A 272 3.87 -14.26 33.90
CA LEU A 272 4.73 -15.31 34.44
C LEU A 272 6.18 -14.84 34.68
N GLY A 273 6.54 -13.64 34.20
CA GLY A 273 7.92 -13.18 34.18
C GLY A 273 8.81 -14.05 33.28
N LYS A 274 8.28 -14.54 32.15
CA LYS A 274 8.96 -15.47 31.23
C LYS A 274 9.12 -14.87 29.85
N SER A 275 10.00 -15.45 29.04
CA SER A 275 10.20 -15.00 27.66
C SER A 275 9.05 -15.49 26.76
N TYR A 276 8.69 -14.67 25.76
CA TYR A 276 7.68 -15.03 24.75
C TYR A 276 7.97 -16.38 24.07
N LYS A 277 9.26 -16.68 23.79
CA LYS A 277 9.69 -17.95 23.19
C LYS A 277 9.45 -19.15 24.11
N TRP A 278 9.70 -18.99 25.40
CA TRP A 278 9.43 -20.04 26.39
C TRP A 278 7.92 -20.34 26.46
N VAL A 279 7.07 -19.31 26.46
CA VAL A 279 5.61 -19.52 26.44
C VAL A 279 5.20 -20.28 25.17
N ILE A 280 5.69 -19.88 23.99
CA ILE A 280 5.41 -20.60 22.73
C ILE A 280 5.84 -22.07 22.81
N SER A 281 7.06 -22.35 23.28
CA SER A 281 7.55 -23.73 23.33
C SER A 281 6.70 -24.58 24.27
N GLN A 282 6.28 -24.03 25.42
CA GLN A 282 5.42 -24.76 26.35
C GLN A 282 3.99 -24.95 25.84
N LEU A 283 3.46 -24.00 25.05
CA LEU A 283 2.14 -24.12 24.43
C LEU A 283 2.12 -25.18 23.32
N ALA A 284 3.26 -25.43 22.65
CA ALA A 284 3.35 -26.46 21.63
C ALA A 284 3.06 -27.88 22.16
N ASP A 285 3.30 -28.10 23.46
CA ASP A 285 3.04 -29.37 24.16
C ASP A 285 1.64 -29.43 24.80
N MET A 286 0.84 -28.35 24.72
CA MET A 286 -0.49 -28.27 25.31
C MET A 286 -1.57 -28.59 24.26
N GLN A 287 -2.70 -29.16 24.71
CA GLN A 287 -3.82 -29.50 23.82
C GLN A 287 -4.81 -28.33 23.67
N GLU A 288 -4.75 -27.36 24.58
CA GLU A 288 -5.61 -26.19 24.60
C GLU A 288 -5.30 -25.26 23.43
N SER A 289 -6.31 -25.05 22.57
CA SER A 289 -6.22 -24.11 21.46
C SER A 289 -6.58 -22.70 21.91
N PRO A 290 -5.95 -21.65 21.36
CA PRO A 290 -6.39 -20.29 21.60
C PRO A 290 -7.77 -20.05 20.97
N GLU A 291 -8.51 -19.10 21.54
CA GLU A 291 -9.70 -18.52 20.92
C GLU A 291 -9.38 -17.11 20.44
N LEU A 292 -9.95 -16.70 19.31
CA LEU A 292 -9.98 -15.29 18.95
C LEU A 292 -10.86 -14.57 19.96
N LYS A 293 -10.27 -13.65 20.72
CA LYS A 293 -10.97 -12.76 21.65
C LYS A 293 -10.60 -11.30 21.40
N LEU A 294 -11.48 -10.37 21.78
CA LEU A 294 -11.23 -8.95 21.61
C LEU A 294 -10.28 -8.46 22.71
N SER A 295 -9.10 -7.98 22.32
CA SER A 295 -8.13 -7.39 23.25
C SER A 295 -8.59 -6.03 23.77
N SER A 296 -7.93 -5.50 24.81
CA SER A 296 -8.20 -4.16 25.34
C SER A 296 -7.99 -3.02 24.34
N ARG A 297 -7.37 -3.30 23.19
CA ARG A 297 -7.18 -2.37 22.06
C ARG A 297 -8.15 -2.61 20.91
N ALA A 298 -9.26 -3.34 21.15
CA ALA A 298 -10.25 -3.71 20.14
C ALA A 298 -9.68 -4.51 18.95
N ARG A 299 -8.64 -5.31 19.21
CA ARG A 299 -8.02 -6.19 18.21
C ARG A 299 -8.43 -7.63 18.44
N ASP A 300 -8.78 -8.32 17.36
CA ASP A 300 -8.93 -9.76 17.36
C ASP A 300 -7.55 -10.39 17.52
N GLU A 301 -7.28 -10.95 18.70
CA GLU A 301 -6.01 -11.63 19.00
C GLU A 301 -6.31 -13.03 19.54
N GLU A 302 -5.39 -13.96 19.31
CA GLU A 302 -5.44 -15.29 19.91
C GLU A 302 -5.16 -15.18 21.41
N HIS A 303 -6.16 -15.51 22.22
CA HIS A 303 -6.06 -15.54 23.66
C HIS A 303 -6.21 -16.97 24.16
N TYR A 304 -5.49 -17.26 25.24
CA TYR A 304 -5.55 -18.53 25.95
C TYR A 304 -6.34 -18.37 27.25
N PRO A 305 -7.08 -19.42 27.65
CA PRO A 305 -7.87 -19.37 28.87
C PRO A 305 -6.95 -19.34 30.12
N PRO A 306 -7.42 -18.79 31.25
CA PRO A 306 -6.59 -18.59 32.44
C PRO A 306 -5.98 -19.89 32.99
N GLU A 307 -6.63 -21.04 32.77
CA GLU A 307 -6.14 -22.37 33.14
C GLU A 307 -4.82 -22.72 32.45
N VAL A 308 -4.61 -22.27 31.21
CA VAL A 308 -3.34 -22.46 30.48
C VAL A 308 -2.23 -21.68 31.18
N CYS A 309 -2.48 -20.43 31.54
CA CYS A 309 -1.52 -19.62 32.28
C CYS A 309 -1.22 -20.21 33.66
N GLN A 310 -2.21 -20.80 34.34
CA GLN A 310 -2.01 -21.49 35.61
C GLN A 310 -1.10 -22.73 35.46
N LYS A 311 -1.37 -23.59 34.46
CA LYS A 311 -0.51 -24.75 34.16
C LYS A 311 0.93 -24.35 33.85
N LEU A 312 1.11 -23.26 33.10
CA LEU A 312 2.45 -22.70 32.83
C LEU A 312 3.11 -22.16 34.10
N SER A 313 2.35 -21.54 35.01
CA SER A 313 2.85 -21.09 36.32
C SER A 313 3.35 -22.26 37.16
N GLU A 314 2.57 -23.33 37.26
CA GLU A 314 2.93 -24.56 37.98
C GLU A 314 4.19 -25.21 37.39
N LYS A 315 4.28 -25.32 36.06
CA LYS A 315 5.51 -25.75 35.38
C LYS A 315 6.69 -24.84 35.72
N SER A 316 6.48 -23.52 35.69
CA SER A 316 7.54 -22.56 35.93
C SER A 316 8.12 -22.63 37.35
N ALA A 317 7.29 -22.97 38.34
CA ALA A 317 7.72 -23.14 39.73
C ALA A 317 8.64 -24.35 39.94
N THR A 318 8.67 -25.28 38.98
CA THR A 318 9.61 -26.44 39.00
C THR A 318 10.96 -26.13 38.37
N LEU A 319 11.13 -24.94 37.77
CA LEU A 319 12.38 -24.56 37.12
C LEU A 319 13.46 -24.24 38.16
N ILE A 320 14.68 -24.70 37.87
CA ILE A 320 15.83 -24.53 38.75
C ILE A 320 16.46 -23.15 38.46
N GLU A 321 16.89 -22.46 39.51
CA GLU A 321 17.70 -21.25 39.37
C GLU A 321 19.02 -21.53 38.64
N VAL A 322 19.59 -20.49 38.02
CA VAL A 322 20.78 -20.61 37.18
C VAL A 322 21.95 -21.35 37.86
N GLY A 323 22.15 -21.14 39.16
CA GLY A 323 23.25 -21.72 39.92
C GLY A 323 24.61 -21.45 39.25
N ASP A 324 25.42 -22.50 39.10
CA ASP A 324 26.74 -22.41 38.46
C ASP A 324 26.68 -22.60 36.92
N TYR A 325 25.49 -22.68 36.32
CA TYR A 325 25.38 -22.92 34.89
C TYR A 325 25.60 -21.64 34.07
N PHE A 326 26.03 -21.81 32.82
CA PHE A 326 26.39 -20.72 31.94
C PHE A 326 25.47 -20.64 30.72
N ALA A 327 24.92 -19.44 30.47
CA ALA A 327 24.31 -19.14 29.18
C ALA A 327 25.40 -19.10 28.09
N VAL A 328 24.98 -19.24 26.83
CA VAL A 328 25.86 -19.15 25.65
C VAL A 328 26.76 -17.92 25.67
N ASP A 329 26.22 -16.75 26.02
CA ASP A 329 26.99 -15.50 26.04
C ASP A 329 28.03 -15.47 27.17
N THR A 330 27.74 -16.15 28.29
CA THR A 330 28.69 -16.31 29.40
C THR A 330 29.80 -17.28 29.03
N LEU A 331 29.46 -18.44 28.44
CA LEU A 331 30.44 -19.37 27.87
C LEU A 331 31.36 -18.66 26.87
N ALA A 332 30.78 -17.86 25.96
CA ALA A 332 31.51 -17.11 24.97
C ALA A 332 32.51 -16.13 25.59
N LYS A 333 32.12 -15.43 26.66
CA LYS A 333 33.01 -14.55 27.42
C LYS A 333 34.15 -15.32 28.10
N TYR A 334 33.86 -16.45 28.75
CA TYR A 334 34.88 -17.26 29.42
C TYR A 334 35.94 -17.79 28.44
N ILE A 335 35.52 -18.30 27.28
CA ILE A 335 36.42 -18.91 26.28
C ILE A 335 37.08 -17.84 25.39
N GLY A 336 36.66 -16.58 25.48
CA GLY A 336 37.16 -15.49 24.64
C GLY A 336 36.77 -15.65 23.16
N LYS A 337 35.53 -16.09 22.90
CA LYS A 337 34.97 -16.30 21.54
C LYS A 337 33.63 -15.56 21.38
N SER A 338 33.09 -15.53 20.16
CA SER A 338 31.75 -14.98 19.90
C SER A 338 30.64 -15.97 20.28
N GLY A 339 29.46 -15.51 20.70
CA GLY A 339 28.31 -16.39 20.98
C GLY A 339 27.94 -17.32 19.82
N GLN A 340 28.04 -16.85 18.58
CA GLN A 340 27.81 -17.69 17.39
C GLN A 340 28.81 -18.85 17.27
N TRP A 341 30.08 -18.62 17.64
CA TRP A 341 31.11 -19.66 17.65
C TRP A 341 30.74 -20.77 18.62
N VAL A 342 30.23 -20.40 19.80
CA VAL A 342 29.77 -21.33 20.85
C VAL A 342 28.55 -22.11 20.36
N ARG A 343 27.48 -21.43 19.90
CA ARG A 343 26.26 -22.10 19.39
C ARG A 343 26.56 -23.17 18.35
N ASN A 344 27.40 -22.83 17.37
CA ASN A 344 27.75 -23.76 16.30
C ASN A 344 28.51 -25.00 16.79
N ARG A 345 29.16 -24.91 17.95
CA ARG A 345 30.05 -25.95 18.47
C ARG A 345 29.47 -26.76 19.63
N LEU A 346 28.45 -26.24 20.30
CA LEU A 346 27.74 -26.96 21.36
C LEU A 346 27.18 -28.30 20.90
N GLN A 347 26.77 -28.43 19.63
CA GLN A 347 26.31 -29.72 19.08
C GLN A 347 27.38 -30.83 19.01
N TYR A 348 28.68 -30.50 19.16
CA TYR A 348 29.77 -31.48 19.21
C TYR A 348 30.26 -31.77 20.62
N THR A 349 29.64 -31.16 21.61
CA THR A 349 29.84 -31.55 23.00
C THR A 349 28.72 -32.52 23.38
N ASP A 350 28.95 -33.30 24.43
CA ASP A 350 27.93 -34.09 25.12
C ASP A 350 27.20 -33.26 26.19
N ALA A 351 27.33 -31.93 26.15
CA ALA A 351 26.67 -31.04 27.11
C ALA A 351 25.18 -30.95 26.80
N ILE A 352 24.36 -31.35 27.77
CA ILE A 352 22.90 -31.26 27.68
C ILE A 352 22.50 -29.90 28.27
N PRO A 353 21.85 -29.01 27.51
CA PRO A 353 21.33 -27.77 28.06
C PRO A 353 20.18 -28.06 29.03
N GLU A 354 20.06 -27.24 30.06
CA GLU A 354 18.93 -27.23 30.97
C GLU A 354 18.23 -25.87 30.92
N ASP A 355 16.90 -25.88 30.89
CA ASP A 355 16.10 -24.68 31.05
C ASP A 355 16.22 -24.18 32.49
N ARG A 356 16.89 -23.04 32.69
CA ARG A 356 17.07 -22.43 34.01
C ARG A 356 16.60 -20.98 34.03
N VAL A 357 16.25 -20.53 35.22
CA VAL A 357 15.78 -19.16 35.47
C VAL A 357 16.95 -18.26 35.83
N ASP A 358 17.11 -17.17 35.09
CA ASP A 358 18.12 -16.16 35.37
C ASP A 358 17.69 -15.20 36.50
N VAL A 359 18.57 -14.28 36.89
CA VAL A 359 18.29 -13.29 37.95
C VAL A 359 17.15 -12.33 37.62
N THR A 360 16.72 -12.26 36.36
CA THR A 360 15.60 -11.44 35.88
C THR A 360 14.30 -12.22 35.78
N GLY A 361 14.31 -13.52 36.06
CA GLY A 361 13.16 -14.42 35.92
C GLY A 361 13.06 -15.06 34.53
N SER A 362 13.90 -14.65 33.58
CA SER A 362 13.90 -15.13 32.20
C SER A 362 14.42 -16.56 32.13
N VAL A 363 13.78 -17.40 31.31
CA VAL A 363 14.21 -18.78 31.08
C VAL A 363 15.02 -18.84 29.81
N HIS A 364 16.21 -19.41 29.93
CA HIS A 364 17.12 -19.68 28.83
C HIS A 364 17.71 -21.09 28.94
N GLU A 365 18.29 -21.57 27.86
CA GLU A 365 19.16 -22.75 27.88
C GLU A 365 20.48 -22.40 28.56
N TYR A 366 20.78 -23.11 29.63
CA TYR A 366 21.99 -22.99 30.42
C TYR A 366 22.78 -24.29 30.38
N TYR A 367 24.10 -24.17 30.35
CA TYR A 367 25.02 -25.29 30.17
C TYR A 367 25.87 -25.50 31.43
N PRO A 368 26.17 -26.74 31.80
CA PRO A 368 26.96 -27.04 33.00
C PRO A 368 28.41 -26.50 32.86
N PRO A 369 29.11 -26.22 33.98
CA PRO A 369 30.46 -25.64 33.97
C PRO A 369 31.51 -26.38 33.14
N ASP A 370 31.44 -27.72 33.11
CA ASP A 370 32.33 -28.58 32.34
C ASP A 370 32.22 -28.36 30.82
N THR A 371 31.15 -27.70 30.35
CA THR A 371 30.98 -27.28 28.95
C THR A 371 32.11 -26.36 28.48
N ILE A 372 32.73 -25.59 29.37
CA ILE A 372 33.88 -24.73 29.03
C ILE A 372 35.07 -25.58 28.57
N GLU A 373 35.48 -26.57 29.37
CA GLU A 373 36.59 -27.47 29.05
C GLU A 373 36.30 -28.28 27.78
N LYS A 374 35.05 -28.74 27.62
CA LYS A 374 34.59 -29.45 26.42
C LYS A 374 34.72 -28.59 25.18
N LEU A 375 34.30 -27.32 25.23
CA LEU A 375 34.40 -26.38 24.10
C LEU A 375 35.85 -25.98 23.79
N GLU A 376 36.70 -25.83 24.80
CA GLU A 376 38.13 -25.52 24.64
C GLU A 376 38.91 -26.70 24.04
N GLY A 377 38.51 -27.93 24.36
CA GLY A 377 39.09 -29.16 23.82
C GLY A 377 38.68 -29.47 22.37
N LEU A 378 37.68 -28.77 21.81
CA LEU A 378 37.28 -28.98 20.42
C LEU A 378 38.38 -28.52 19.45
N PRO A 379 38.72 -29.32 18.43
CA PRO A 379 39.61 -28.89 17.36
C PRO A 379 39.15 -27.57 16.74
N TRP A 380 40.08 -26.64 16.52
CA TRP A 380 39.76 -25.32 15.95
C TRP A 380 39.05 -25.43 14.59
N ASP A 381 39.35 -26.49 13.85
CA ASP A 381 38.85 -26.86 12.53
C ASP A 381 37.66 -27.85 12.53
N ILE A 382 37.04 -28.14 13.68
CA ILE A 382 35.88 -29.04 13.76
C ILE A 382 34.69 -28.62 12.88
N LEU A 383 34.59 -27.32 12.54
CA LEU A 383 33.60 -26.82 11.58
C LEU A 383 34.10 -26.88 10.13
N LYS A 384 35.41 -26.96 9.87
CA LYS A 384 35.95 -27.11 8.51
C LYS A 384 35.61 -28.48 7.92
N THR A 385 35.48 -29.50 8.76
CA THR A 385 35.14 -30.87 8.34
C THR A 385 33.66 -31.07 7.99
N GLN A 386 32.79 -30.06 8.19
CA GLN A 386 31.39 -30.13 7.75
C GLN A 386 31.16 -29.76 6.28
N GLY A 387 32.18 -29.27 5.56
CA GLY A 387 32.14 -29.28 4.10
C GLY A 387 32.17 -30.72 3.59
N ARG A 388 31.45 -31.04 2.50
CA ARG A 388 31.69 -32.29 1.76
C ARG A 388 33.20 -32.46 1.56
N ALA A 389 33.77 -33.62 1.88
CA ALA A 389 35.22 -33.84 1.77
C ALA A 389 35.76 -33.33 0.42
N GLY A 390 36.72 -32.41 0.48
CA GLY A 390 37.29 -31.73 -0.70
C GLY A 390 36.65 -30.38 -1.08
N TRP A 391 35.54 -29.97 -0.47
CA TRP A 391 34.92 -28.66 -0.73
C TRP A 391 35.62 -27.55 0.06
N VAL A 392 35.67 -26.37 -0.54
CA VAL A 392 36.43 -25.20 -0.07
C VAL A 392 35.49 -24.07 0.30
N SER A 393 35.76 -23.38 1.41
CA SER A 393 35.00 -22.18 1.79
C SER A 393 35.47 -20.96 0.98
N VAL A 394 34.66 -19.88 0.96
CA VAL A 394 35.09 -18.56 0.43
C VAL A 394 36.44 -18.11 1.01
N THR A 395 36.71 -18.44 2.28
CA THR A 395 37.96 -18.07 2.94
C THR A 395 39.13 -18.88 2.39
N ASP A 396 38.95 -20.19 2.16
CA ASP A 396 40.00 -21.05 1.58
C ASP A 396 40.29 -20.65 0.13
N ILE A 397 39.25 -20.34 -0.66
CA ILE A 397 39.39 -19.81 -2.03
C ILE A 397 40.17 -18.49 -2.01
N ALA A 398 39.81 -17.56 -1.13
CA ALA A 398 40.47 -16.26 -1.00
C ALA A 398 41.96 -16.41 -0.63
N GLN A 399 42.26 -17.32 0.31
CA GLN A 399 43.62 -17.62 0.72
C GLN A 399 44.45 -18.25 -0.41
N GLN A 400 43.89 -19.23 -1.14
CA GLN A 400 44.59 -19.88 -2.25
C GLN A 400 44.84 -18.94 -3.43
N LEU A 401 43.91 -18.01 -3.70
CA LEU A 401 44.04 -17.05 -4.79
C LEU A 401 44.80 -15.77 -4.41
N GLY A 402 45.20 -15.59 -3.15
CA GLY A 402 45.85 -14.36 -2.69
C GLY A 402 44.97 -13.11 -2.79
N HIS A 403 43.66 -13.26 -2.59
CA HIS A 403 42.67 -12.19 -2.73
C HIS A 403 41.78 -12.03 -1.48
N THR A 404 40.96 -10.98 -1.44
CA THR A 404 40.04 -10.75 -0.30
C THR A 404 38.76 -11.57 -0.43
N ARG A 405 38.07 -11.84 0.68
CA ARG A 405 36.78 -12.54 0.66
C ARG A 405 35.71 -11.82 -0.16
N SER A 406 35.72 -10.48 -0.15
CA SER A 406 34.79 -9.66 -0.96
C SER A 406 35.04 -9.84 -2.46
N TRP A 407 36.32 -9.89 -2.85
CA TRP A 407 36.72 -10.16 -4.23
C TRP A 407 36.19 -11.51 -4.74
N VAL A 408 36.31 -12.56 -3.92
CA VAL A 408 35.78 -13.90 -4.24
C VAL A 408 34.25 -13.88 -4.32
N LYS A 409 33.57 -13.26 -3.35
CA LYS A 409 32.10 -13.17 -3.32
C LYS A 409 31.52 -12.52 -4.56
N ASN A 410 32.15 -11.45 -5.05
CA ASN A 410 31.71 -10.75 -6.25
C ASN A 410 31.91 -11.58 -7.53
N ARG A 411 32.74 -12.62 -7.49
CA ARG A 411 33.06 -13.46 -8.66
C ARG A 411 32.28 -14.77 -8.73
N LEU A 412 31.77 -15.25 -7.59
CA LEU A 412 30.98 -16.48 -7.51
C LEU A 412 29.78 -16.52 -8.47
N PRO A 413 28.98 -15.44 -8.65
CA PRO A 413 27.86 -15.46 -9.59
C PRO A 413 28.27 -15.74 -11.06
N TYR A 414 29.49 -15.34 -11.45
CA TYR A 414 29.96 -15.43 -12.84
C TYR A 414 30.51 -16.81 -13.22
N VAL A 415 30.85 -17.64 -12.23
CA VAL A 415 31.33 -19.02 -12.46
C VAL A 415 30.21 -20.05 -12.35
N GLY A 416 28.95 -19.60 -12.32
CA GLY A 416 27.79 -20.47 -12.18
C GLY A 416 27.74 -21.19 -10.84
N ALA A 417 28.36 -20.64 -9.79
CA ALA A 417 28.18 -21.14 -8.44
C ALA A 417 26.73 -20.83 -8.01
N VAL A 418 25.83 -21.76 -8.30
CA VAL A 418 24.50 -21.78 -7.72
C VAL A 418 24.67 -22.05 -6.24
N PHE A 419 24.21 -21.15 -5.39
CA PHE A 419 24.06 -21.44 -3.97
C PHE A 419 23.06 -22.59 -3.87
N GLU A 420 23.54 -23.83 -3.71
CA GLU A 420 22.67 -24.92 -3.27
C GLU A 420 22.26 -24.61 -1.82
N ASN A 421 21.21 -23.81 -1.66
CA ASN A 421 20.44 -23.67 -0.43
C ASN A 421 19.65 -24.96 -0.20
N LYS A 422 20.32 -26.11 -0.09
CA LYS A 422 19.68 -27.36 0.34
C LYS A 422 19.76 -27.47 1.87
N THR A 423 18.77 -26.81 2.47
CA THR A 423 17.93 -27.23 3.61
C THR A 423 18.52 -27.95 4.82
N ALA A 424 18.05 -27.46 5.97
CA ALA A 424 18.02 -28.08 7.30
C ALA A 424 19.34 -28.06 8.07
N ILE A 425 19.24 -27.59 9.32
CA ILE A 425 20.29 -27.36 10.31
C ILE A 425 20.90 -25.95 10.22
N ASP A 426 20.69 -25.21 11.31
CA ASP A 426 20.92 -23.79 11.57
C ASP A 426 22.42 -23.45 11.68
N ILE A 427 23.24 -23.88 10.71
CA ILE A 427 24.64 -23.49 10.61
C ILE A 427 24.69 -22.16 9.85
N PRO A 428 25.24 -21.08 10.42
CA PRO A 428 25.34 -19.79 9.73
C PRO A 428 26.08 -19.99 8.40
N GLN A 429 25.36 -19.69 7.32
CA GLN A 429 25.69 -19.87 5.91
C GLN A 429 27.18 -19.69 5.58
N GLN A 430 27.99 -20.73 5.81
CA GLN A 430 29.28 -20.85 5.17
C GLN A 430 29.03 -21.54 3.85
N ASN A 431 29.05 -20.76 2.77
CA ASN A 431 28.96 -21.31 1.43
C ASN A 431 30.27 -22.05 1.13
N TYR A 432 30.17 -23.38 1.06
CA TYR A 432 31.23 -24.26 0.58
C TYR A 432 31.01 -24.50 -0.91
N PHE A 433 32.11 -24.64 -1.65
CA PHE A 433 32.10 -24.83 -3.10
C PHE A 433 32.98 -26.02 -3.46
N PRO A 434 32.70 -26.75 -4.55
CA PRO A 434 33.61 -27.78 -5.02
C PRO A 434 34.97 -27.16 -5.43
N PRO A 435 36.08 -27.89 -5.31
CA PRO A 435 37.43 -27.33 -5.43
C PRO A 435 37.77 -26.78 -6.83
N ASP A 436 37.06 -27.23 -7.88
CA ASP A 436 37.17 -26.71 -9.25
C ASP A 436 36.73 -25.24 -9.37
N ILE A 437 36.00 -24.70 -8.39
CA ILE A 437 35.61 -23.30 -8.36
C ILE A 437 36.82 -22.36 -8.33
N ILE A 438 37.94 -22.80 -7.75
CA ILE A 438 39.15 -22.00 -7.62
C ILE A 438 39.74 -21.72 -9.00
N GLU A 439 39.84 -22.75 -9.83
CA GLU A 439 40.29 -22.63 -11.22
C GLU A 439 39.34 -21.76 -12.05
N LYS A 440 38.02 -21.96 -11.88
CA LYS A 440 37.00 -21.16 -12.57
C LYS A 440 37.08 -19.68 -12.21
N ILE A 441 37.28 -19.33 -10.94
CA ILE A 441 37.41 -17.94 -10.50
C ILE A 441 38.73 -17.33 -10.97
N ALA A 442 39.82 -18.10 -10.93
CA ALA A 442 41.14 -17.66 -11.41
C ALA A 442 41.14 -17.38 -12.93
N ALA A 443 40.33 -18.11 -13.69
CA ALA A 443 40.20 -17.95 -15.14
C ALA A 443 39.32 -16.74 -15.55
N LEU A 444 38.61 -16.09 -14.64
CA LEU A 444 37.78 -14.93 -14.97
C LEU A 444 38.64 -13.72 -15.36
N PRO A 445 38.34 -13.04 -16.47
CA PRO A 445 39.01 -11.80 -16.84
C PRO A 445 38.86 -10.73 -15.74
N THR A 446 39.93 -9.94 -15.53
CA THR A 446 39.99 -8.94 -14.46
C THR A 446 38.94 -7.84 -14.61
N ASP A 447 38.47 -7.60 -15.84
CA ASP A 447 37.52 -6.56 -16.24
C ASP A 447 36.02 -6.95 -16.11
N VAL A 448 35.70 -8.20 -15.76
CA VAL A 448 34.30 -8.69 -15.62
C VAL A 448 33.46 -7.91 -14.59
N LEU A 449 34.07 -7.15 -13.68
CA LEU A 449 33.37 -6.40 -12.61
C LEU A 449 33.17 -4.90 -12.92
N LYS A 450 33.48 -4.42 -14.14
CA LYS A 450 33.30 -3.01 -14.51
C LYS A 450 31.93 -2.67 -15.10
N LYS A 451 30.98 -3.61 -15.07
CA LYS A 451 29.57 -3.42 -15.41
C LYS A 451 28.75 -3.60 -14.14
#